data_AF-A1UBC9-F1
#
_entry.id   AF-A1UBC9-F1
#
_cell.length_a   1.000
_cell.length_b   1.000
_cell.length_c   1.000
_cell.angle_alpha   90.00
_cell.angle_beta   90.00
_cell.angle_gamma   90.00
#
_symmetry.space_group_name_H-M   'P 1'
#
loop_
_entity.id
_entity.type
_entity.pdbx_description
1 polymer ?
#
loop_
_entity_poly.entity_id
_entity_poly.type
_entity_poly.pdbx_seq_one_letter_code
_entity_poly.pdbx_strand_id
1 'polypeptide(L)'
;MGRVSDVWGRVWRNGEPQDDFEFSRISDCLAEPGTLVWADVYASDHAILKDLAHELGLNEWAVEDSVAEAERTKATVYATHTFFTVYSVDTQVPESDTESALAIHRISAFVLPQGLITVRLSSDFDIDAVSARFDELGGQEFGVGALVHALLDTVVDSHFTAVQYLDDAIEEIEDALFSDSMPRGGLQRTTFQLRKDLVHLRRVVLPMREVVNSIQHRRRDARMSPELDPRYADLYDHVLRASEWTESLRDMITTVFETNLSLQDARLNMVMKKLTGWAAIIAVPTAITGFYGQNVMYPGIETVGGFLTSSAIIVLLVAILYVMFKRRDWL
;
A
#
# COMPACT_ATOMS: atom_id res chain seq x y z
N MET A 1 -22.79 -25.60 -12.04
CA MET A 1 -23.47 -24.52 -12.78
C MET A 1 -22.35 -23.70 -13.38
N GLY A 2 -22.06 -23.90 -14.67
CA GLY A 2 -20.87 -23.33 -15.31
C GLY A 2 -20.93 -21.80 -15.25
N ARG A 3 -19.87 -21.17 -14.74
CA ARG A 3 -19.69 -19.72 -14.93
C ARG A 3 -19.53 -19.51 -16.42
N VAL A 4 -20.41 -18.72 -17.02
CA VAL A 4 -20.24 -18.27 -18.39
C VAL A 4 -18.96 -17.44 -18.39
N SER A 5 -17.96 -17.89 -19.12
CA SER A 5 -16.77 -17.10 -19.40
C SER A 5 -17.20 -15.97 -20.34
N ASP A 6 -17.33 -14.75 -19.82
CA ASP A 6 -17.57 -13.58 -20.64
C ASP A 6 -16.24 -13.22 -21.30
N VAL A 7 -16.06 -13.69 -22.53
CA VAL A 7 -14.95 -13.26 -23.37
C VAL A 7 -15.40 -12.01 -24.09
N TRP A 8 -14.70 -10.92 -23.82
CA TRP A 8 -14.83 -9.70 -24.58
C TRP A 8 -13.64 -9.57 -25.53
N GLY A 9 -13.84 -8.97 -26.70
CA GLY A 9 -12.73 -8.72 -27.59
C GLY A 9 -13.09 -7.75 -28.70
N ARG A 10 -12.05 -7.15 -29.25
CA ARG A 10 -12.12 -6.27 -30.41
C ARG A 10 -11.11 -6.73 -31.43
N VAL A 11 -11.56 -6.78 -32.67
CA VAL A 11 -10.69 -6.96 -33.83
C VAL A 11 -10.68 -5.66 -34.59
N TRP A 12 -9.50 -5.29 -35.09
CA TRP A 12 -9.39 -4.27 -36.09
C TRP A 12 -8.75 -4.83 -37.34
N ARG A 13 -9.26 -4.42 -38.50
CA ARG A 13 -8.69 -4.76 -39.81
C ARG A 13 -8.34 -3.46 -40.53
N ASN A 14 -7.07 -3.29 -40.90
CA ASN A 14 -6.56 -2.15 -41.65
C ASN A 14 -6.91 -0.77 -41.07
N GLY A 15 -6.93 -0.60 -39.74
CA GLY A 15 -7.28 0.69 -39.16
C GLY A 15 -8.75 0.80 -38.71
N GLU A 16 -9.61 -0.18 -39.00
CA GLU A 16 -11.04 -0.09 -38.72
C GLU A 16 -11.55 -1.16 -37.75
N PRO A 17 -12.29 -0.79 -36.68
CA PRO A 17 -12.86 -1.75 -35.74
C PRO A 17 -13.89 -2.63 -36.44
N GLN A 18 -13.93 -3.90 -36.06
CA GLN A 18 -14.88 -4.87 -36.54
C GLN A 18 -15.73 -5.37 -35.37
N ASP A 19 -17.03 -5.52 -35.61
CA ASP A 19 -17.99 -6.02 -34.62
C ASP A 19 -18.12 -7.57 -34.65
N ASP A 20 -17.27 -8.28 -35.40
CA ASP A 20 -17.33 -9.73 -35.66
C ASP A 20 -16.40 -10.58 -34.78
N PHE A 21 -16.03 -10.10 -33.58
CA PHE A 21 -15.14 -10.84 -32.69
C PHE A 21 -15.77 -12.18 -32.23
N GLU A 22 -15.10 -13.28 -32.56
CA GLU A 22 -15.38 -14.61 -32.05
C GLU A 22 -14.11 -15.21 -31.44
N PHE A 23 -14.18 -15.71 -30.21
CA PHE A 23 -13.02 -16.25 -29.49
C PHE A 23 -12.30 -17.37 -30.25
N SER A 24 -13.07 -18.25 -30.92
CA SER A 24 -12.52 -19.36 -31.72
C SER A 24 -11.80 -18.91 -33.00
N ARG A 25 -11.89 -17.63 -33.38
CA ARG A 25 -11.27 -17.07 -34.58
C ARG A 25 -10.04 -16.21 -34.27
N ILE A 26 -9.60 -16.16 -33.01
CA ILE A 26 -8.44 -15.34 -32.61
C ILE A 26 -7.19 -15.73 -33.42
N SER A 27 -6.93 -17.02 -33.61
CA SER A 27 -5.80 -17.53 -34.40
C SER A 27 -5.88 -17.11 -35.86
N ASP A 28 -7.05 -17.25 -36.49
CA ASP A 28 -7.32 -16.84 -37.86
C ASP A 28 -7.10 -15.33 -38.05
N CYS A 29 -7.66 -14.51 -37.15
CA CYS A 29 -7.50 -13.07 -37.17
C CYS A 29 -6.03 -12.66 -36.99
N LEU A 30 -5.28 -13.33 -36.10
CA LEU A 30 -3.85 -13.06 -35.89
C LEU A 30 -2.97 -13.49 -37.08
N ALA A 31 -3.45 -14.39 -37.95
CA ALA A 31 -2.74 -14.81 -39.16
C ALA A 31 -2.98 -13.88 -40.36
N GLU A 32 -4.05 -13.08 -40.34
CA GLU A 32 -4.37 -12.12 -41.39
C GLU A 32 -3.44 -10.89 -41.34
N PRO A 33 -2.80 -10.51 -42.47
CA PRO A 33 -2.02 -9.27 -42.53
C PRO A 33 -2.89 -8.04 -42.29
N GLY A 34 -2.36 -7.05 -41.55
CA GLY A 34 -3.06 -5.78 -41.32
C GLY A 34 -4.14 -5.83 -40.23
N THR A 35 -4.21 -6.94 -39.48
CA THR A 35 -5.11 -7.06 -38.33
C THR A 35 -4.41 -6.69 -37.02
N LEU A 36 -5.23 -6.23 -36.07
CA LEU A 36 -4.90 -6.09 -34.66
C LEU A 36 -6.01 -6.77 -33.86
N VAL A 37 -5.65 -7.62 -32.91
CA VAL A 37 -6.62 -8.31 -32.05
C VAL A 37 -6.37 -7.95 -30.60
N TRP A 38 -7.41 -7.52 -29.90
CA TRP A 38 -7.41 -7.48 -28.44
C TRP A 38 -8.51 -8.39 -27.91
N ALA A 39 -8.11 -9.44 -27.19
CA ALA A 39 -9.04 -10.33 -26.51
C ALA A 39 -8.88 -10.15 -25.00
N ASP A 40 -9.95 -9.74 -24.32
CA ASP A 40 -10.02 -9.72 -22.86
C ASP A 40 -10.83 -10.92 -22.36
N VAL A 41 -10.13 -11.82 -21.69
CA VAL A 41 -10.67 -13.06 -21.18
C VAL A 41 -10.94 -12.89 -19.69
N TYR A 42 -12.21 -12.70 -19.35
CA TYR A 42 -12.64 -12.61 -17.95
C TYR A 42 -13.10 -13.97 -17.41
N ALA A 43 -12.55 -14.35 -16.25
CA ALA A 43 -12.97 -15.48 -15.44
C ALA A 43 -13.24 -16.77 -16.23
N SER A 44 -12.38 -17.10 -17.19
CA SER A 44 -12.57 -18.26 -18.07
C SER A 44 -12.17 -19.57 -17.43
N ASP A 45 -12.74 -20.66 -17.94
CA ASP A 45 -12.33 -22.01 -17.59
C ASP A 45 -10.87 -22.22 -18.04
N HIS A 46 -10.05 -22.79 -17.15
CA HIS A 46 -8.66 -23.13 -17.42
C HIS A 46 -8.51 -23.97 -18.71
N ALA A 47 -9.48 -24.84 -19.01
CA ALA A 47 -9.48 -25.62 -20.24
C ALA A 47 -9.51 -24.76 -21.50
N ILE A 48 -10.35 -23.71 -21.52
CA ILE A 48 -10.52 -22.81 -22.68
C ILE A 48 -9.23 -22.01 -22.92
N LEU A 49 -8.61 -21.49 -21.85
CA LEU A 49 -7.33 -20.79 -21.96
C LEU A 49 -6.21 -21.70 -22.44
N LYS A 50 -6.21 -22.96 -22.01
CA LYS A 50 -5.21 -23.95 -22.43
C LYS A 50 -5.33 -24.31 -23.91
N ASP A 51 -6.56 -24.47 -24.40
CA ASP A 51 -6.81 -24.76 -25.81
C ASP A 51 -6.36 -23.58 -26.70
N LEU A 52 -6.74 -22.35 -26.33
CA LEU A 52 -6.28 -21.14 -27.02
C LEU A 52 -4.76 -21.02 -27.00
N ALA A 53 -4.14 -21.31 -25.85
CA ALA A 53 -2.70 -21.23 -25.72
C ALA A 53 -1.97 -22.24 -26.59
N HIS A 54 -2.50 -23.46 -26.72
CA HIS A 54 -1.95 -24.47 -27.61
C HIS A 54 -2.08 -24.05 -29.08
N GLU A 55 -3.23 -23.50 -29.46
CA GLU A 55 -3.48 -22.98 -30.81
C GLU A 55 -2.53 -21.83 -31.18
N LEU A 56 -2.26 -20.92 -30.24
CA LEU A 56 -1.40 -19.75 -30.45
C LEU A 56 0.09 -20.00 -30.18
N GLY A 57 0.47 -21.21 -29.77
CA GLY A 57 1.85 -21.56 -29.43
C GLY A 57 2.40 -20.74 -28.24
N LEU A 58 1.54 -20.47 -27.26
CA LEU A 58 1.94 -19.82 -26.00
C LEU A 58 2.69 -20.81 -25.11
N ASN A 59 3.50 -20.27 -24.19
CA ASN A 59 4.28 -21.11 -23.29
C ASN A 59 3.38 -21.69 -22.19
N GLU A 60 3.43 -23.01 -21.96
CA GLU A 60 2.56 -23.69 -20.99
C GLU A 60 2.66 -23.10 -19.57
N TRP A 61 3.86 -22.76 -19.11
CA TRP A 61 4.06 -22.16 -17.78
C TRP A 61 3.41 -20.77 -17.68
N ALA A 62 3.48 -19.97 -18.74
CA ALA A 62 2.83 -18.65 -18.75
C ALA A 62 1.29 -18.76 -18.69
N VAL A 63 0.73 -19.84 -19.26
CA VAL A 63 -0.71 -20.13 -19.19
C VAL A 63 -1.12 -20.55 -17.80
N GLU A 64 -0.36 -21.44 -17.16
CA GLU A 64 -0.57 -21.82 -15.76
C GLU A 64 -0.50 -20.59 -14.84
N ASP A 65 0.52 -19.75 -15.01
CA ASP A 65 0.67 -18.50 -14.26
C ASP A 65 -0.52 -17.54 -14.49
N SER A 66 -1.07 -17.50 -15.71
CA SER A 66 -2.18 -16.60 -16.06
C SER A 66 -3.48 -16.93 -15.33
N VAL A 67 -3.69 -18.19 -14.92
CA VAL A 67 -4.90 -18.62 -14.19
C VAL A 67 -4.69 -18.78 -12.68
N ALA A 68 -3.44 -18.74 -12.21
CA ALA A 68 -3.12 -18.90 -10.80
C ALA A 68 -3.82 -17.85 -9.93
N GLU A 69 -4.23 -18.20 -8.70
CA GLU A 69 -4.88 -17.22 -7.81
C GLU A 69 -3.94 -16.06 -7.47
N ALA A 70 -2.64 -16.33 -7.36
CA ALA A 70 -1.61 -15.33 -7.08
C ALA A 70 -0.34 -15.61 -7.88
N GLU A 71 0.28 -14.55 -8.39
CA GLU A 71 1.56 -14.59 -9.10
C GLU A 71 2.34 -13.29 -8.82
N ARG A 72 3.67 -13.24 -9.04
CA ARG A 72 4.41 -11.98 -8.85
C ARG A 72 4.24 -11.05 -10.06
N THR A 73 4.30 -9.74 -9.84
CA THR A 73 4.45 -8.77 -10.92
C THR A 73 5.75 -9.08 -11.68
N LYS A 74 5.65 -9.42 -12.97
CA LYS A 74 6.79 -9.82 -13.79
C LYS A 74 6.48 -9.70 -15.28
N ALA A 75 7.54 -9.59 -16.09
CA ALA A 75 7.49 -9.81 -17.52
C ALA A 75 8.49 -10.92 -17.88
N THR A 76 8.16 -11.71 -18.91
CA THR A 76 9.00 -12.78 -19.44
C THR A 76 8.88 -12.77 -20.95
N VAL A 77 10.01 -12.65 -21.62
CA VAL A 77 10.09 -12.62 -23.08
C VAL A 77 10.36 -14.03 -23.57
N TYR A 78 9.44 -14.56 -24.37
CA TYR A 78 9.60 -15.82 -25.10
C TYR A 78 9.96 -15.54 -26.56
N ALA A 79 10.27 -16.60 -27.32
CA ALA A 79 10.56 -16.48 -28.73
C ALA A 79 9.36 -15.91 -29.51
N THR A 80 8.14 -16.41 -29.22
CA THR A 80 6.91 -16.11 -29.97
C THR A 80 6.12 -14.92 -29.41
N HIS A 81 6.18 -14.69 -28.10
CA HIS A 81 5.36 -13.69 -27.41
C HIS A 81 6.08 -13.15 -26.16
N THR A 82 5.56 -12.08 -25.60
CA THR A 82 5.90 -11.64 -24.24
C THR A 82 4.74 -11.95 -23.31
N PHE A 83 5.02 -12.53 -22.16
CA PHE A 83 4.04 -12.70 -21.10
C PHE A 83 4.34 -11.72 -19.97
N PHE A 84 3.33 -11.07 -19.41
CA PHE A 84 3.50 -10.34 -18.17
C PHE A 84 2.31 -10.49 -17.25
N THR A 85 2.54 -10.29 -15.96
CA THR A 85 1.51 -10.16 -14.95
C THR A 85 1.75 -8.87 -14.19
N VAL A 86 0.70 -8.07 -14.07
CA VAL A 86 0.64 -6.79 -13.34
C VAL A 86 -0.61 -6.77 -12.49
N TYR A 87 -0.73 -5.76 -11.64
CA TYR A 87 -1.85 -5.62 -10.74
C TYR A 87 -2.34 -4.18 -10.78
N SER A 88 -3.61 -3.94 -11.06
CA SER A 88 -4.20 -2.64 -10.74
C SER A 88 -4.52 -2.56 -9.25
N VAL A 89 -4.60 -1.35 -8.72
CA VAL A 89 -4.93 -1.09 -7.33
C VAL A 89 -6.06 -0.08 -7.25
N ASP A 90 -7.18 -0.49 -6.67
CA ASP A 90 -8.30 0.39 -6.37
C ASP A 90 -8.32 0.74 -4.89
N THR A 91 -8.76 1.96 -4.59
CA THR A 91 -8.96 2.43 -3.22
C THR A 91 -10.41 2.20 -2.80
N GLN A 92 -10.59 1.72 -1.58
CA GLN A 92 -11.89 1.46 -1.00
C GLN A 92 -11.95 2.05 0.41
N VAL A 93 -13.15 2.42 0.85
CA VAL A 93 -13.36 2.93 2.20
C VAL A 93 -13.46 1.72 3.15
N PRO A 94 -12.49 1.52 4.06
CA PRO A 94 -12.54 0.38 4.98
C PRO A 94 -13.67 0.52 6.00
N GLU A 95 -14.36 -0.57 6.34
CA GLU A 95 -15.42 -0.56 7.36
C GLU A 95 -14.83 -0.62 8.79
N SER A 96 -13.54 -0.94 8.92
CA SER A 96 -12.81 -1.00 10.19
C SER A 96 -11.33 -0.64 10.05
N ASP A 97 -10.68 -0.22 11.15
CA ASP A 97 -9.24 0.10 11.22
C ASP A 97 -8.30 -1.08 10.88
N THR A 98 -8.84 -2.28 10.64
CA THR A 98 -8.10 -3.51 10.34
C THR A 98 -8.32 -4.05 8.93
N GLU A 99 -9.22 -3.42 8.17
CA GLU A 99 -9.44 -3.76 6.77
C GLU A 99 -8.48 -2.98 5.87
N SER A 100 -8.14 -3.59 4.74
CA SER A 100 -7.30 -2.93 3.75
C SER A 100 -8.10 -1.88 3.03
N ALA A 101 -7.52 -0.69 2.90
CA ALA A 101 -8.08 0.34 2.03
C ALA A 101 -7.75 0.10 0.54
N LEU A 102 -7.00 -0.96 0.23
CA LEU A 102 -6.58 -1.30 -1.13
C LEU A 102 -7.19 -2.63 -1.59
N ALA A 103 -7.85 -2.59 -2.73
CA ALA A 103 -8.21 -3.78 -3.50
C ALA A 103 -7.21 -3.93 -4.65
N ILE A 104 -6.66 -5.14 -4.84
CA ILE A 104 -5.63 -5.40 -5.85
C ILE A 104 -6.16 -6.40 -6.86
N HIS A 105 -6.13 -6.06 -8.15
CA HIS A 105 -6.72 -6.87 -9.21
C HIS A 105 -5.64 -7.34 -10.19
N ARG A 106 -5.48 -8.65 -10.30
CA ARG A 106 -4.47 -9.28 -11.17
C ARG A 106 -4.88 -9.21 -12.63
N ILE A 107 -3.93 -8.81 -13.47
CA ILE A 107 -4.06 -8.80 -14.93
C ILE A 107 -2.84 -9.50 -15.51
N SER A 108 -3.06 -10.61 -16.20
CA SER A 108 -2.02 -11.26 -17.00
C SER A 108 -2.24 -10.96 -18.46
N ALA A 109 -1.17 -10.84 -19.23
CA ALA A 109 -1.26 -10.51 -20.64
C ALA A 109 -0.23 -11.27 -21.49
N PHE A 110 -0.67 -11.70 -22.66
CA PHE A 110 0.17 -12.23 -23.72
C PHE A 110 0.23 -11.22 -24.85
N VAL A 111 1.44 -10.75 -25.15
CA VAL A 111 1.73 -9.81 -26.23
C VAL A 111 2.27 -10.61 -27.42
N LEU A 112 1.46 -10.70 -28.47
CA LEU A 112 1.80 -11.27 -29.77
C LEU A 112 2.11 -10.14 -30.76
N PRO A 113 2.72 -10.44 -31.93
CA PRO A 113 3.06 -9.41 -32.92
C PRO A 113 1.86 -8.56 -33.40
N GLN A 114 0.67 -9.15 -33.50
CA GLN A 114 -0.55 -8.51 -33.99
C GLN A 114 -1.70 -8.58 -32.97
N GLY A 115 -1.40 -8.84 -31.70
CA GLY A 115 -2.47 -8.84 -30.72
C GLY A 115 -2.06 -8.93 -29.26
N LEU A 116 -3.02 -8.56 -28.42
CA LEU A 116 -2.94 -8.57 -26.98
C LEU A 116 -4.04 -9.48 -26.44
N ILE A 117 -3.68 -10.44 -25.60
CA ILE A 117 -4.65 -11.27 -24.89
C ILE A 117 -4.50 -10.97 -23.42
N THR A 118 -5.51 -10.35 -22.81
CA THR A 118 -5.58 -10.10 -21.37
C THR A 118 -6.39 -11.18 -20.68
N VAL A 119 -5.96 -11.60 -19.50
CA VAL A 119 -6.62 -12.60 -18.66
C VAL A 119 -6.83 -11.97 -17.28
N ARG A 120 -8.10 -11.84 -16.88
CA ARG A 120 -8.50 -11.22 -15.62
C ARG A 120 -9.35 -12.15 -14.79
N LEU A 121 -9.12 -12.14 -13.47
CA LEU A 121 -9.93 -12.89 -12.51
C LEU A 121 -10.99 -12.02 -11.80
N SER A 122 -10.87 -10.69 -11.86
CA SER A 122 -11.86 -9.74 -11.35
C SER A 122 -12.39 -8.83 -12.46
N SER A 123 -13.67 -8.47 -12.35
CA SER A 123 -14.37 -7.50 -13.19
C SER A 123 -14.07 -6.06 -12.78
N ASP A 124 -13.48 -5.85 -11.60
CA ASP A 124 -13.31 -4.52 -10.99
C ASP A 124 -12.31 -3.64 -11.74
N PHE A 125 -11.38 -4.23 -12.50
CA PHE A 125 -10.51 -3.49 -13.38
C PHE A 125 -11.28 -2.93 -14.58
N ASP A 126 -11.28 -1.59 -14.71
CA ASP A 126 -11.91 -0.87 -15.81
C ASP A 126 -11.13 -1.07 -17.13
N ILE A 127 -11.57 -2.08 -17.88
CA ILE A 127 -11.01 -2.40 -19.19
C ILE A 127 -11.38 -1.35 -20.25
N ASP A 128 -12.46 -0.60 -20.05
CA ASP A 128 -12.89 0.44 -20.98
C ASP A 128 -11.97 1.67 -20.90
N ALA A 129 -11.40 1.97 -19.71
CA ALA A 129 -10.35 2.98 -19.57
C ALA A 129 -9.12 2.66 -20.43
N VAL A 130 -8.74 1.38 -20.55
CA VAL A 130 -7.65 0.94 -21.44
C VAL A 130 -8.00 1.21 -22.90
N SER A 131 -9.25 0.95 -23.30
CA SER A 131 -9.72 1.27 -24.65
C SER A 131 -9.66 2.76 -24.94
N ALA A 132 -10.16 3.61 -24.03
CA ALA A 132 -10.18 5.05 -24.24
C ALA A 132 -8.74 5.59 -24.42
N ARG A 133 -7.82 5.12 -23.57
CA ARG A 133 -6.41 5.50 -23.64
C ARG A 133 -5.71 5.00 -24.90
N PHE A 134 -6.08 3.81 -25.38
CA PHE A 134 -5.60 3.31 -26.67
C PHE A 134 -6.03 4.26 -27.80
N ASP A 135 -7.29 4.67 -27.84
CA ASP A 135 -7.80 5.59 -28.87
C ASP A 135 -7.10 6.96 -28.80
N GLU A 136 -6.83 7.49 -27.60
CA GLU A 136 -6.08 8.74 -27.39
C GLU A 136 -4.63 8.71 -27.88
N LEU A 137 -3.98 7.54 -27.83
CA LEU A 137 -2.61 7.35 -28.27
C LEU A 137 -2.44 7.31 -29.79
N GLY A 138 -3.52 7.48 -30.57
CA GLY A 138 -3.53 7.22 -32.01
C GLY A 138 -3.81 5.74 -32.33
N GLY A 139 -4.17 4.95 -31.31
CA GLY A 139 -4.66 3.59 -31.39
C GLY A 139 -3.91 2.72 -32.39
N GLN A 140 -4.60 2.40 -33.48
CA GLN A 140 -4.15 1.46 -34.48
C GLN A 140 -2.95 1.90 -35.31
N GLU A 141 -2.63 3.20 -35.36
CA GLU A 141 -1.41 3.67 -36.03
C GLU A 141 -0.16 2.97 -35.45
N PHE A 142 -0.19 2.67 -34.15
CA PHE A 142 0.92 2.06 -33.44
C PHE A 142 0.65 0.62 -32.96
N GLY A 143 -0.45 0.02 -33.43
CA GLY A 143 -0.78 -1.39 -33.26
C GLY A 143 -0.76 -1.90 -31.81
N VAL A 144 -0.24 -3.12 -31.62
CA VAL A 144 -0.17 -3.77 -30.29
C VAL A 144 0.69 -2.99 -29.30
N GLY A 145 1.68 -2.21 -29.79
CA GLY A 145 2.52 -1.37 -28.95
C GLY A 145 1.73 -0.30 -28.20
N ALA A 146 0.70 0.28 -28.82
CA ALA A 146 -0.18 1.24 -28.16
C ALA A 146 -1.14 0.56 -27.17
N LEU A 147 -1.68 -0.63 -27.48
CA LEU A 147 -2.53 -1.38 -26.54
C LEU A 147 -1.78 -1.73 -25.26
N VAL A 148 -0.55 -2.24 -25.39
CA VAL A 148 0.28 -2.58 -24.23
C VAL A 148 0.63 -1.33 -23.42
N HIS A 149 0.94 -0.21 -24.09
CA HIS A 149 1.18 1.05 -23.40
C HIS A 149 -0.05 1.50 -22.63
N ALA A 150 -1.21 1.56 -23.28
CA ALA A 150 -2.49 1.96 -22.68
C ALA A 150 -2.84 1.11 -21.44
N LEU A 151 -2.65 -0.20 -21.51
CA LEU A 151 -2.90 -1.12 -20.39
C LEU A 151 -1.97 -0.82 -19.22
N LEU A 152 -0.65 -0.74 -19.48
CA LEU A 152 0.33 -0.51 -18.42
C LEU A 152 0.17 0.88 -17.79
N ASP A 153 -0.10 1.90 -18.60
CA ASP A 153 -0.30 3.27 -18.14
C ASP A 153 -1.55 3.38 -17.26
N THR A 154 -2.65 2.70 -17.63
CA THR A 154 -3.86 2.60 -16.78
C THR A 154 -3.57 1.93 -15.45
N VAL A 155 -2.76 0.86 -15.46
CA VAL A 155 -2.33 0.18 -14.22
C VAL A 155 -1.45 1.10 -13.36
N VAL A 156 -0.52 1.85 -13.97
CA VAL A 156 0.39 2.75 -13.24
C VAL A 156 -0.36 3.94 -12.65
N ASP A 157 -1.38 4.47 -13.32
CA ASP A 157 -2.24 5.52 -12.77
C ASP A 157 -3.02 5.05 -11.53
N SER A 158 -3.47 3.78 -11.53
CA SER A 158 -4.09 3.18 -10.34
C SER A 158 -3.10 3.12 -9.16
N HIS A 159 -1.81 2.91 -9.45
CA HIS A 159 -0.77 2.98 -8.42
C HIS A 159 -0.61 4.38 -7.85
N PHE A 160 -0.60 5.44 -8.68
CA PHE A 160 -0.55 6.82 -8.18
C PHE A 160 -1.74 7.17 -7.31
N THR A 161 -2.94 6.72 -7.70
CA THR A 161 -4.16 6.92 -6.91
C THR A 161 -4.03 6.27 -5.53
N ALA A 162 -3.53 5.04 -5.48
CA ALA A 162 -3.28 4.33 -4.23
C ALA A 162 -2.19 5.01 -3.38
N VAL A 163 -1.09 5.46 -4.00
CA VAL A 163 -0.01 6.18 -3.29
C VAL A 163 -0.54 7.47 -2.66
N GLN A 164 -1.29 8.30 -3.41
CA GLN A 164 -1.87 9.53 -2.88
C GLN A 164 -2.81 9.26 -1.69
N TYR A 165 -3.67 8.25 -1.81
CA TYR A 165 -4.56 7.86 -0.71
C TYR A 165 -3.80 7.48 0.56
N LEU A 166 -2.71 6.71 0.41
CA LEU A 166 -1.89 6.31 1.56
C LEU A 166 -1.10 7.51 2.12
N ASP A 167 -0.66 8.44 1.30
CA ASP A 167 0.00 9.68 1.72
C ASP A 167 -0.93 10.51 2.60
N ASP A 168 -2.14 10.79 2.12
CA ASP A 168 -3.19 11.50 2.87
C ASP A 168 -3.48 10.80 4.21
N ALA A 169 -3.57 9.46 4.21
CA ALA A 169 -3.79 8.68 5.42
C ALA A 169 -2.61 8.72 6.41
N ILE A 170 -1.37 8.85 5.93
CA ILE A 170 -0.20 9.07 6.80
C ILE A 170 -0.29 10.46 7.45
N GLU A 171 -0.60 11.50 6.66
CA GLU A 171 -0.75 12.87 7.17
C GLU A 171 -1.82 12.94 8.29
N GLU A 172 -2.96 12.26 8.11
CA GLU A 172 -4.00 12.16 9.14
C GLU A 172 -3.50 11.51 10.44
N ILE A 173 -2.66 10.47 10.35
CA ILE A 173 -2.06 9.81 11.52
C ILE A 173 -1.05 10.74 12.20
N GLU A 174 -0.26 11.48 11.43
CA GLU A 174 0.68 12.47 11.94
C GLU A 174 -0.04 13.56 12.75
N ASP A 175 -1.09 14.15 12.18
CA ASP A 175 -1.91 15.15 12.86
C ASP A 175 -2.55 14.58 14.14
N ALA A 176 -3.08 13.36 14.06
CA ALA A 176 -3.66 12.69 15.22
C ALA A 176 -2.64 12.44 16.34
N LEU A 177 -1.37 12.19 16.00
CA LEU A 177 -0.30 11.92 16.96
C LEU A 177 -0.02 13.13 17.86
N PHE A 178 -0.01 14.33 17.28
CA PHE A 178 0.24 15.59 17.97
C PHE A 178 -1.03 16.22 18.57
N SER A 179 -2.21 15.75 18.20
CA SER A 179 -3.46 16.19 18.83
C SER A 179 -3.55 15.73 20.30
N ASP A 180 -3.97 16.63 21.19
CA ASP A 180 -4.19 16.34 22.62
C ASP A 180 -5.48 15.54 22.89
N SER A 181 -6.30 15.30 21.86
CA SER A 181 -7.72 14.92 22.01
C SER A 181 -8.07 13.46 21.69
N MET A 182 -7.18 12.67 21.10
CA MET A 182 -7.53 11.33 20.60
C MET A 182 -7.17 10.18 21.56
N PRO A 183 -8.11 9.25 21.86
CA PRO A 183 -7.80 7.96 22.49
C PRO A 183 -6.89 7.13 21.56
N ARG A 184 -5.60 7.06 21.88
CA ARG A 184 -4.54 6.50 21.01
C ARG A 184 -4.61 4.98 20.77
N GLY A 185 -5.63 4.28 21.27
CA GLY A 185 -5.79 2.83 21.10
C GLY A 185 -6.12 2.41 19.65
N GLY A 186 -6.86 3.25 18.91
CA GLY A 186 -7.15 3.02 17.48
C GLY A 186 -5.93 3.32 16.59
N LEU A 187 -5.19 4.38 16.92
CA LEU A 187 -4.04 4.87 16.13
C LEU A 187 -3.02 3.76 15.82
N GLN A 188 -2.67 2.92 16.79
CA GLN A 188 -1.73 1.82 16.56
C GLN A 188 -2.24 0.79 15.54
N ARG A 189 -3.55 0.50 15.54
CA ARG A 189 -4.15 -0.45 14.59
C ARG A 189 -4.15 0.13 13.19
N THR A 190 -4.60 1.38 13.06
CA THR A 190 -4.59 2.12 11.79
C THR A 190 -3.17 2.23 11.22
N THR A 191 -2.17 2.63 12.02
CA THR A 191 -0.75 2.68 11.61
C THR A 191 -0.25 1.31 11.13
N PHE A 192 -0.61 0.23 11.83
CA PHE A 192 -0.20 -1.12 11.44
C PHE A 192 -0.87 -1.57 10.13
N GLN A 193 -2.16 -1.28 9.96
CA GLN A 193 -2.90 -1.61 8.75
C GLN A 193 -2.37 -0.83 7.55
N LEU A 194 -2.07 0.46 7.71
CA LEU A 194 -1.46 1.30 6.67
C LEU A 194 -0.06 0.80 6.27
N ARG A 195 0.74 0.35 7.24
CA ARG A 195 2.03 -0.31 6.95
C ARG A 195 1.85 -1.59 6.13
N LYS A 196 0.81 -2.38 6.41
CA LYS A 196 0.51 -3.60 5.65
C LYS A 196 0.08 -3.27 4.21
N ASP A 197 -0.76 -2.26 4.04
CA ASP A 197 -1.21 -1.77 2.73
C ASP A 197 -0.03 -1.24 1.91
N LEU A 198 0.89 -0.47 2.50
CA LEU A 198 2.14 -0.05 1.86
C LEU A 198 3.03 -1.22 1.44
N VAL A 199 3.14 -2.28 2.27
CA VAL A 199 3.89 -3.48 1.88
C VAL A 199 3.24 -4.18 0.68
N HIS A 200 1.92 -4.22 0.62
CA HIS A 200 1.19 -4.80 -0.52
C HIS A 200 1.38 -3.95 -1.78
N LEU A 201 1.20 -2.63 -1.69
CA LEU A 201 1.42 -1.71 -2.81
C LEU A 201 2.87 -1.81 -3.32
N ARG A 202 3.85 -1.80 -2.41
CA ARG A 202 5.28 -1.94 -2.76
C ARG A 202 5.58 -3.22 -3.53
N ARG A 203 4.90 -4.33 -3.21
CA ARG A 203 5.09 -5.62 -3.91
C ARG A 203 4.64 -5.57 -5.36
N VAL A 204 3.65 -4.74 -5.70
CA VAL A 204 3.14 -4.62 -7.06
C VAL A 204 3.81 -3.48 -7.84
N VAL A 205 4.13 -2.37 -7.19
CA VAL A 205 4.73 -1.17 -7.82
C VAL A 205 6.20 -1.37 -8.18
N LEU A 206 7.04 -1.84 -7.25
CA LEU A 206 8.49 -1.88 -7.49
C LEU A 206 8.91 -2.74 -8.70
N PRO A 207 8.33 -3.94 -8.91
CA PRO A 207 8.69 -4.77 -10.06
C PRO A 207 8.23 -4.20 -11.40
N MET A 208 7.32 -3.21 -11.42
CA MET A 208 6.85 -2.59 -12.68
C MET A 208 8.00 -2.00 -13.49
N ARG A 209 9.08 -1.55 -12.83
CA ARG A 209 10.28 -1.06 -13.51
C ARG A 209 10.83 -2.12 -14.45
N GLU A 210 10.95 -3.35 -13.98
CA GLU A 210 11.46 -4.47 -14.77
C GLU A 210 10.46 -4.90 -15.85
N VAL A 211 9.15 -4.83 -15.56
CA VAL A 211 8.09 -5.11 -16.53
C VAL A 211 8.16 -4.16 -17.72
N VAL A 212 8.10 -2.85 -17.46
CA VAL A 212 8.15 -1.82 -18.52
C VAL A 212 9.47 -1.90 -19.28
N ASN A 213 10.58 -2.11 -18.56
CA ASN A 213 11.90 -2.23 -19.17
C ASN A 213 12.00 -3.44 -20.11
N SER A 214 11.53 -4.61 -19.69
CA SER A 214 11.50 -5.84 -20.52
C SER A 214 10.67 -5.66 -21.78
N ILE A 215 9.49 -5.04 -21.66
CA ILE A 215 8.58 -4.78 -22.77
C ILE A 215 9.19 -3.76 -23.74
N GLN A 216 9.78 -2.68 -23.23
CA GLN A 216 10.45 -1.66 -24.04
C GLN A 216 11.63 -2.24 -24.81
N HIS A 217 12.47 -3.07 -24.18
CA HIS A 217 13.59 -3.74 -24.84
C HIS A 217 13.11 -4.65 -25.97
N ARG A 218 12.14 -5.53 -25.69
CA ARG A 218 11.58 -6.43 -26.72
C ARG A 218 10.99 -5.65 -27.90
N ARG A 219 10.28 -4.55 -27.64
CA ARG A 219 9.71 -3.69 -28.69
C ARG A 219 10.80 -3.08 -29.57
N ARG A 220 11.86 -2.54 -28.96
CA ARG A 220 12.99 -1.94 -29.68
C ARG A 220 13.75 -2.96 -30.52
N ASP A 221 14.00 -4.15 -29.99
CA ASP A 221 14.64 -5.25 -30.72
C ASP A 221 13.82 -5.67 -31.95
N ALA A 222 12.49 -5.69 -31.82
CA ALA A 222 11.56 -5.98 -32.91
C ALA A 222 11.31 -4.78 -33.84
N ARG A 223 11.85 -3.59 -33.53
CA ARG A 223 11.59 -2.31 -34.23
C ARG A 223 10.09 -2.00 -34.40
N MET A 224 9.30 -2.39 -33.40
CA MET A 224 7.85 -2.21 -33.43
C MET A 224 7.50 -0.79 -32.97
N SER A 225 6.90 -0.01 -33.86
CA SER A 225 6.41 1.37 -33.60
C SER A 225 7.41 2.24 -32.82
N PRO A 226 8.59 2.58 -33.39
CA PRO A 226 9.58 3.44 -32.75
C PRO A 226 9.04 4.81 -32.30
N GLU A 227 7.95 5.27 -32.91
CA GLU A 227 7.23 6.50 -32.60
C GLU A 227 6.69 6.51 -31.15
N LEU A 228 6.48 5.34 -30.55
CA LEU A 228 6.04 5.20 -29.16
C LEU A 228 7.18 5.31 -28.14
N ASP A 229 8.45 5.42 -28.57
CA ASP A 229 9.59 5.51 -27.64
C ASP A 229 9.45 6.61 -26.57
N PRO A 230 9.04 7.85 -26.91
CA PRO A 230 8.78 8.89 -25.92
C PRO A 230 7.68 8.50 -24.92
N ARG A 231 6.60 7.84 -25.38
CA ARG A 231 5.47 7.42 -24.54
C ARG A 231 5.87 6.35 -23.53
N TYR A 232 6.71 5.40 -23.95
CA TYR A 232 7.24 4.39 -23.03
C TYR A 232 8.32 4.95 -22.09
N ALA A 233 9.07 5.97 -22.50
CA ALA A 233 10.00 6.66 -21.61
C ALA A 233 9.24 7.41 -20.49
N ASP A 234 8.12 8.07 -20.85
CA ASP A 234 7.21 8.71 -19.90
C ASP A 234 6.58 7.69 -18.93
N LEU A 235 6.05 6.58 -19.45
CA LEU A 235 5.56 5.47 -18.62
C LEU A 235 6.62 4.92 -17.66
N TYR A 236 7.88 4.80 -18.10
CA TYR A 236 8.96 4.36 -17.24
C TYR A 236 9.27 5.39 -16.12
N ASP A 237 9.23 6.69 -16.43
CA ASP A 237 9.36 7.76 -15.42
C ASP A 237 8.21 7.72 -14.40
N HIS A 238 6.98 7.54 -14.87
CA HIS A 238 5.80 7.36 -14.01
C HIS A 238 5.98 6.18 -13.05
N VAL A 239 6.43 5.03 -13.53
CA VAL A 239 6.71 3.87 -12.68
C VAL A 239 7.82 4.16 -11.66
N LEU A 240 8.88 4.87 -12.08
CA LEU A 240 9.97 5.25 -11.18
C LEU A 240 9.47 6.15 -10.06
N ARG A 241 8.70 7.19 -10.40
CA ARG A 241 8.11 8.13 -9.45
C ARG A 241 7.16 7.43 -8.46
N ALA A 242 6.27 6.57 -8.95
CA ALA A 242 5.38 5.80 -8.08
C ALA A 242 6.18 4.89 -7.12
N SER A 243 7.28 4.28 -7.59
CA SER A 243 8.15 3.44 -6.78
C SER A 243 8.89 4.24 -5.70
N GLU A 244 9.44 5.39 -6.06
CA GLU A 244 10.16 6.28 -5.13
C GLU A 244 9.22 6.84 -4.07
N TRP A 245 8.04 7.29 -4.46
CA TRP A 245 7.04 7.81 -3.53
C TRP A 245 6.55 6.72 -2.57
N THR A 246 6.24 5.51 -3.08
CA THR A 246 5.87 4.35 -2.23
C THR A 246 6.94 4.05 -1.18
N GLU A 247 8.22 4.15 -1.57
CA GLU A 247 9.34 3.94 -0.65
C GLU A 247 9.44 5.07 0.40
N SER A 248 9.24 6.32 -0.01
CA SER A 248 9.16 7.47 0.91
C SER A 248 8.02 7.31 1.91
N LEU A 249 6.82 6.90 1.48
CA LEU A 249 5.69 6.64 2.38
C LEU A 249 6.02 5.56 3.42
N ARG A 250 6.73 4.50 3.01
CA ARG A 250 7.17 3.45 3.93
C ARG A 250 8.12 3.97 5.00
N ASP A 251 9.01 4.87 4.64
CA ASP A 251 9.96 5.47 5.59
C ASP A 251 9.24 6.45 6.53
N MET A 252 8.27 7.22 6.01
CA MET A 252 7.42 8.10 6.82
C MET A 252 6.58 7.30 7.83
N ILE A 253 5.83 6.27 7.42
CA ILE A 253 5.03 5.48 8.36
C ILE A 253 5.87 4.80 9.44
N THR A 254 7.12 4.43 9.12
CA THR A 254 8.08 3.89 10.09
C THR A 254 8.46 4.95 11.12
N THR A 255 8.76 6.17 10.65
CA THR A 255 9.09 7.32 11.50
C THR A 255 7.92 7.72 12.41
N VAL A 256 6.68 7.72 11.88
CA VAL A 256 5.46 7.98 12.64
C VAL A 256 5.27 6.95 13.75
N PHE A 257 5.48 5.67 13.43
CA PHE A 257 5.38 4.59 14.42
C PHE A 257 6.41 4.73 15.54
N GLU A 258 7.67 5.03 15.21
CA GLU A 258 8.74 5.24 16.19
C GLU A 258 8.51 6.48 17.06
N THR A 259 7.97 7.56 16.47
CA THR A 259 7.60 8.78 17.19
C THR A 259 6.48 8.51 18.18
N ASN A 260 5.47 7.72 17.79
CA ASN A 260 4.38 7.33 18.67
C ASN A 260 4.88 6.53 19.88
N LEU A 261 5.79 5.57 19.70
CA LEU A 261 6.41 4.84 20.81
C LEU A 261 7.19 5.79 21.73
N SER A 262 7.98 6.70 21.16
CA SER A 262 8.77 7.67 21.93
C SER A 262 7.89 8.60 22.78
N LEU A 263 6.75 9.06 22.24
CA LEU A 263 5.78 9.88 22.98
C LEU A 263 5.07 9.09 24.10
N GLN A 264 4.80 7.80 23.89
CA GLN A 264 4.24 6.92 24.92
C GLN A 264 5.23 6.74 26.08
N ASP A 265 6.50 6.49 25.78
CA ASP A 265 7.56 6.36 26.79
C ASP A 265 7.78 7.67 27.56
N ALA A 266 7.77 8.81 26.87
CA ALA A 266 7.85 10.12 27.51
C ALA A 266 6.68 10.32 28.50
N ARG A 267 5.47 9.93 28.12
CA ARG A 267 4.28 10.00 29.00
C ARG A 267 4.40 9.05 30.19
N LEU A 268 4.83 7.80 29.99
CA LEU A 268 5.07 6.85 31.08
C LEU A 268 6.11 7.39 32.06
N ASN A 269 7.20 7.97 31.56
CA ASN A 269 8.21 8.63 32.38
C ASN A 269 7.63 9.79 33.19
N MET A 270 6.73 10.60 32.61
CA MET A 270 6.06 11.67 33.36
C MET A 270 5.12 11.13 34.43
N VAL A 271 4.35 10.06 34.14
CA VAL A 271 3.50 9.40 35.14
C VAL A 271 4.34 8.83 36.29
N MET A 272 5.46 8.17 35.98
CA MET A 272 6.39 7.64 36.99
C MET A 272 6.99 8.73 37.86
N LYS A 273 7.39 9.87 37.28
CA LYS A 273 7.85 11.05 38.03
C LYS A 273 6.77 11.58 38.97
N LYS A 274 5.52 11.69 38.50
CA LYS A 274 4.38 12.14 39.32
C LYS A 274 4.08 11.18 40.47
N LEU A 275 4.01 9.88 40.19
CA LEU A 275 3.77 8.86 41.21
C LEU A 275 4.86 8.89 42.29
N THR A 276 6.12 8.94 41.86
CA THR A 276 7.28 8.97 42.77
C THR A 276 7.31 10.27 43.58
N GLY A 277 6.98 11.41 42.97
CA GLY A 277 6.87 12.71 43.64
C GLY A 277 5.83 12.69 44.76
N TRP A 278 4.62 12.19 44.47
CA TRP A 278 3.57 12.03 45.48
C TRP A 278 3.94 11.02 46.57
N ALA A 279 4.54 9.88 46.21
CA ALA A 279 5.00 8.90 47.18
C ALA A 279 6.04 9.49 48.14
N ALA A 280 7.00 10.26 47.63
CA ALA A 280 8.01 10.95 48.45
C ALA A 280 7.37 12.00 49.39
N ILE A 281 6.37 12.76 48.90
CA ILE A 281 5.62 13.74 49.73
C ILE A 281 4.88 13.03 50.88
N ILE A 282 4.29 11.85 50.65
CA ILE A 282 3.56 11.09 51.67
C ILE A 282 4.53 10.38 52.63
N ALA A 283 5.67 9.89 52.14
CA ALA A 283 6.63 9.13 52.93
C ALA A 283 7.26 9.96 54.06
N VAL A 284 7.54 11.25 53.85
CA VAL A 284 8.19 12.09 54.86
C VAL A 284 7.34 12.32 56.13
N PRO A 285 6.07 12.77 56.05
CA PRO A 285 5.19 12.82 57.20
C PRO A 285 5.01 11.47 57.88
N THR A 286 4.89 10.40 57.08
CA THR A 286 4.71 9.03 57.60
C THR A 286 5.93 8.57 58.40
N ALA A 287 7.14 8.87 57.93
CA ALA A 287 8.37 8.55 58.65
C ALA A 287 8.51 9.35 59.95
N ILE A 288 8.18 10.65 59.93
CA ILE A 288 8.25 11.50 61.13
C ILE A 288 7.21 11.06 62.15
N THR A 289 5.95 10.88 61.74
CA THR A 289 4.89 10.39 62.63
C THR A 289 5.18 8.99 63.15
N GLY A 290 5.75 8.10 62.33
CA GLY A 290 6.22 6.79 62.75
C GLY A 290 7.36 6.83 63.78
N PHE A 291 8.32 7.74 63.63
CA PHE A 291 9.41 7.94 64.61
C PHE A 291 8.88 8.47 65.94
N TYR A 292 8.03 9.51 65.91
CA TYR A 292 7.41 10.07 67.12
C TYR A 292 6.31 9.18 67.70
N GLY A 293 5.85 8.16 66.97
CA GLY A 293 4.92 7.13 67.45
C GLY A 293 5.57 6.00 68.24
N GLN A 294 6.89 6.03 68.43
CA GLN A 294 7.61 5.03 69.22
C GLN A 294 7.28 5.15 70.71
N ASN A 295 7.05 4.02 71.37
CA ASN A 295 6.75 3.97 72.81
C ASN A 295 8.03 4.05 73.66
N VAL A 296 8.79 5.14 73.50
CA VAL A 296 10.06 5.40 74.19
C VAL A 296 10.06 6.84 74.71
N MET A 297 10.68 7.09 75.87
CA MET A 297 10.85 8.46 76.38
C MET A 297 11.85 9.24 75.52
N TYR A 298 11.37 10.32 74.89
CA TYR A 298 12.19 11.27 74.13
C TYR A 298 11.93 12.71 74.57
N PRO A 299 12.90 13.64 74.37
CA PRO A 299 12.71 15.05 74.71
C PRO A 299 11.50 15.66 73.98
N GLY A 300 10.52 16.17 74.75
CA GLY A 300 9.32 16.83 74.22
C GLY A 300 8.05 15.96 74.13
N ILE A 301 8.10 14.68 74.53
CA ILE A 301 6.92 13.81 74.65
C ILE A 301 5.91 14.37 75.67
N GLU A 302 4.60 14.16 75.44
CA GLU A 302 3.48 14.68 76.27
C GLU A 302 3.41 16.21 76.47
N THR A 303 4.18 16.99 75.70
CA THR A 303 4.12 18.46 75.75
C THR A 303 3.45 19.05 74.52
N VAL A 304 2.69 20.14 74.69
CA VAL A 304 2.12 20.91 73.58
C VAL A 304 3.23 21.48 72.68
N GLY A 305 4.38 21.85 73.26
CA GLY A 305 5.55 22.31 72.53
C GLY A 305 6.08 21.26 71.55
N GLY A 306 6.24 20.00 71.98
CA GLY A 306 6.69 18.91 71.11
C GLY A 306 5.71 18.58 69.98
N PHE A 307 4.40 18.65 70.24
CA PHE A 307 3.37 18.54 69.20
C PHE A 307 3.47 19.66 68.15
N LEU A 308 3.62 20.91 68.59
CA LEU A 308 3.74 22.06 67.69
C LEU A 308 5.03 22.00 66.86
N THR A 309 6.17 21.66 67.48
CA THR A 309 7.46 21.57 66.79
C THR A 309 7.46 20.46 65.74
N SER A 310 6.97 19.25 66.07
CA SER A 310 6.88 18.13 65.11
C SER A 310 5.92 18.45 63.95
N SER A 311 4.74 19.01 64.24
CA SER A 311 3.80 19.46 63.20
C SER A 311 4.42 20.50 62.27
N ALA A 312 5.13 21.49 62.82
CA ALA A 312 5.78 22.52 62.03
C ALA A 312 6.88 21.96 61.12
N ILE A 313 7.67 20.99 61.60
CA ILE A 313 8.70 20.31 60.80
C ILE A 313 8.06 19.53 59.65
N ILE A 314 6.97 18.79 59.90
CA ILE A 314 6.24 18.05 58.87
C ILE A 314 5.74 19.01 57.78
N VAL A 315 5.04 20.07 58.16
CA VAL A 315 4.49 21.05 57.21
C VAL A 315 5.60 21.71 56.41
N LEU A 316 6.71 22.10 57.06
CA LEU A 316 7.86 22.70 56.41
C LEU A 316 8.48 21.75 55.37
N LEU A 317 8.74 20.49 55.73
CA LEU A 317 9.36 19.51 54.83
C LEU A 317 8.44 19.14 53.66
N VAL A 318 7.14 18.96 53.92
CA VAL A 318 6.14 18.74 52.87
C VAL A 318 6.08 19.93 51.92
N ALA A 319 6.06 21.15 52.45
CA ALA A 319 6.05 22.36 51.62
C ALA A 319 7.32 22.48 50.76
N ILE A 320 8.49 22.17 51.32
CA ILE A 320 9.76 22.16 50.58
C ILE A 320 9.70 21.13 49.44
N LEU A 321 9.28 19.89 49.72
CA LEU A 321 9.17 18.84 48.70
C LEU A 321 8.15 19.19 47.62
N TYR A 322 6.98 19.69 48.02
CA TYR A 322 5.94 20.12 47.10
C TYR A 322 6.43 21.21 46.16
N VAL A 323 7.08 22.26 46.70
CA VAL A 323 7.64 23.34 45.88
C VAL A 323 8.75 22.83 44.96
N MET A 324 9.64 21.95 45.46
CA MET A 324 10.73 21.39 44.67
C MET A 324 10.22 20.52 43.50
N PHE A 325 9.24 19.65 43.76
CA PHE A 325 8.67 18.78 42.72
C PHE A 325 7.77 19.55 41.76
N LYS A 326 7.00 20.53 42.24
CA LYS A 326 6.20 21.42 41.37
C LYS A 326 7.08 22.23 40.42
N ARG A 327 8.25 22.70 40.87
CA ARG A 327 9.23 23.40 40.01
C ARG A 327 9.89 22.51 38.96
N ARG A 328 9.81 21.18 39.10
CA ARG A 328 10.40 20.21 38.18
C ARG A 328 9.36 19.54 37.28
N ASP A 329 8.10 19.96 37.33
CA ASP A 329 6.95 19.33 36.67
C ASP A 329 6.74 17.86 37.07
N TRP A 330 7.12 17.51 38.30
CA TRP A 330 6.88 16.18 38.88
C TRP A 330 5.54 16.10 39.63
N LEU A 331 4.67 17.11 39.50
CA LEU A 331 3.34 17.15 40.11
C LEU A 331 2.28 17.48 39.07
#